data_AF-X0W7L3-F1
#
_entry.id   AF-X0W7L3-F1
#
_cell.length_a   1.000
_cell.length_b   1.000
_cell.length_c   1.000
_cell.angle_alpha   90.00
_cell.angle_beta   90.00
_cell.angle_gamma   90.00
#
_symmetry.space_group_name_H-M   'P 1'
#
loop_
_entity.id
_entity.type
_entity.pdbx_description
1 polymer ?
#
loop_
_entity_poly.entity_id
_entity_poly.type
_entity_poly.pdbx_seq_one_letter_code
_entity_poly.pdbx_strand_id
1 'polypeptide(L)'
;MRQHTAVIALFLFGGVFVLGLLALASMLGPGVSQADDATMHNCPQPSRWAVAVWGGDDGADAEQAFATCGGGAVLAAYDLDPETQTWSRWFADQPAISTLSTLDKWQGVIALGGAEAPGTPTPTPSPTPTPTPTPTPTPAGPPTTFGDGTHVVGTDIAPG
;
A
#
# COMPACT_ATOMS: atom_id res chain seq x y z
N MET A 1 -49.42 -59.47 -25.68
CA MET A 1 -49.75 -58.40 -24.71
C MET A 1 -48.90 -58.60 -23.44
N ARG A 2 -47.56 -58.54 -23.35
CA ARG A 2 -46.48 -57.77 -24.00
C ARG A 2 -46.71 -56.25 -24.02
N GLN A 3 -45.87 -55.55 -23.25
CA GLN A 3 -45.30 -54.21 -23.50
C GLN A 3 -45.78 -52.94 -22.76
N HIS A 4 -46.79 -52.94 -21.89
CA HIS A 4 -47.24 -51.65 -21.30
C HIS A 4 -46.90 -51.40 -19.82
N THR A 5 -46.62 -52.41 -19.00
CA THR A 5 -46.47 -52.21 -17.55
C THR A 5 -45.05 -51.89 -17.09
N ALA A 6 -44.01 -52.21 -17.87
CA ALA A 6 -42.61 -51.98 -17.48
C ALA A 6 -42.10 -50.55 -17.74
N VAL A 7 -42.72 -49.81 -18.67
CA VAL A 7 -42.24 -48.47 -19.06
C VAL A 7 -42.68 -47.39 -18.07
N ILE A 8 -43.82 -47.56 -17.41
CA ILE A 8 -44.40 -46.53 -16.52
C ILE A 8 -43.66 -46.46 -15.17
N ALA A 9 -43.12 -47.58 -14.68
CA ALA A 9 -42.37 -47.61 -13.42
C ALA A 9 -40.98 -46.96 -13.51
N LEU A 10 -40.37 -46.92 -14.70
CA LEU A 10 -39.03 -46.36 -14.90
C LEU A 10 -39.04 -44.81 -14.97
N PHE A 11 -40.16 -44.20 -15.35
CA PHE A 11 -40.26 -42.74 -15.48
C PHE A 11 -40.58 -42.01 -14.17
N LEU A 12 -41.19 -42.67 -13.18
CA LEU A 12 -41.57 -42.02 -11.92
C LEU A 12 -40.41 -41.88 -10.92
N PHE A 13 -39.38 -42.73 -10.99
CA PHE A 13 -38.20 -42.61 -10.12
C PHE A 13 -37.07 -41.75 -10.71
N GLY A 14 -36.97 -41.64 -12.04
CA GLY A 14 -35.93 -40.83 -12.70
C GLY A 14 -36.18 -39.32 -12.63
N GLY A 15 -37.45 -38.88 -12.68
CA GLY A 15 -37.80 -37.45 -12.74
C GLY A 15 -37.61 -36.70 -11.41
N VAL A 16 -37.87 -37.35 -10.27
CA VAL A 16 -37.75 -36.71 -8.94
C VAL A 16 -36.28 -36.57 -8.52
N PHE A 17 -35.42 -37.49 -8.93
CA PHE A 17 -34.01 -37.46 -8.56
C PHE A 17 -33.22 -36.38 -9.32
N VAL A 18 -33.58 -36.09 -10.58
CA VAL A 18 -32.93 -35.02 -11.37
C VAL A 18 -33.42 -33.62 -10.93
N LEU A 19 -34.70 -33.46 -10.58
CA LEU A 19 -35.21 -32.20 -10.02
C LEU A 19 -34.72 -31.93 -8.58
N GLY A 20 -34.46 -32.97 -7.78
CA GLY A 20 -33.83 -32.83 -6.46
C GLY A 20 -32.37 -32.42 -6.52
N LEU A 21 -31.60 -32.95 -7.49
CA LEU A 21 -30.18 -32.61 -7.67
C LEU A 21 -29.95 -31.21 -8.28
N LEU A 22 -30.87 -30.71 -9.11
CA LEU A 22 -30.80 -29.35 -9.65
C LEU A 22 -31.21 -28.26 -8.63
N ALA A 23 -32.00 -28.59 -7.62
CA ALA A 23 -32.32 -27.66 -6.53
C ALA A 23 -31.17 -27.52 -5.52
N LEU A 24 -30.35 -28.55 -5.32
CA LEU A 24 -29.18 -28.49 -4.43
C LEU A 24 -28.01 -27.70 -5.03
N ALA A 25 -27.94 -27.59 -6.36
CA ALA A 25 -26.92 -26.79 -7.05
C ALA A 25 -27.17 -25.28 -6.96
N SER A 26 -28.37 -24.84 -6.56
CA SER A 26 -28.72 -23.41 -6.47
C SER A 26 -28.47 -22.78 -5.09
N MET A 27 -27.99 -23.54 -4.10
CA MET A 27 -27.58 -23.00 -2.79
C MET A 27 -26.08 -22.65 -2.71
N LEU A 28 -25.31 -22.99 -3.74
CA LEU A 28 -23.90 -22.60 -3.89
C LEU A 28 -23.80 -21.35 -4.76
N GLY A 29 -24.45 -20.27 -4.33
CA GLY A 29 -24.11 -18.95 -4.85
C GLY A 29 -22.70 -18.57 -4.37
N PRO A 30 -21.75 -18.18 -5.25
CA PRO A 30 -20.51 -17.55 -4.83
C PRO A 30 -20.84 -16.13 -4.40
N GLY A 31 -21.42 -16.03 -3.21
CA GLY A 31 -21.80 -14.80 -2.57
C GLY A 31 -21.65 -14.94 -1.06
N VAL A 32 -20.63 -15.68 -0.62
CA VAL A 32 -20.05 -15.38 0.69
C VAL A 32 -19.49 -13.97 0.56
N SER A 33 -20.03 -13.05 1.35
CA SER A 33 -19.36 -11.79 1.62
C SER A 33 -17.91 -12.15 1.97
N GLN A 34 -16.99 -11.88 1.04
CA GLN A 34 -15.57 -11.97 1.32
C GLN A 34 -15.36 -10.89 2.39
N ALA A 35 -15.31 -11.30 3.65
CA ALA A 35 -14.72 -10.45 4.64
C ALA A 35 -13.26 -10.32 4.22
N ASP A 36 -12.84 -9.11 3.87
CA ASP A 36 -11.48 -8.75 3.47
C ASP A 36 -10.51 -8.91 4.67
N ASP A 37 -10.44 -10.10 5.26
CA ASP A 37 -9.83 -10.33 6.59
C ASP A 37 -8.50 -11.10 6.50
N ALA A 38 -8.06 -11.55 5.32
CA ALA A 38 -6.76 -12.23 5.16
C ALA A 38 -5.57 -11.24 5.21
N THR A 39 -5.48 -10.47 6.29
CA THR A 39 -4.44 -9.46 6.51
C THR A 39 -3.95 -9.48 7.95
N MET A 40 -2.72 -9.03 8.16
CA MET A 40 -2.18 -8.74 9.49
C MET A 40 -2.73 -7.40 9.99
N HIS A 41 -3.35 -7.43 11.15
CA HIS A 41 -3.76 -6.22 11.88
C HIS A 41 -2.60 -5.71 12.73
N ASN A 42 -2.48 -4.37 12.82
CA ASN A 42 -1.47 -3.69 13.63
C ASN A 42 -0.01 -4.05 13.24
N CYS A 43 0.28 -4.04 11.94
CA CYS A 43 1.62 -4.26 11.41
C CYS A 43 2.68 -3.38 12.09
N PRO A 44 3.87 -3.94 12.38
CA PRO A 44 4.91 -3.21 13.07
C PRO A 44 5.43 -2.04 12.23
N GLN A 45 5.70 -0.93 12.91
CA GLN A 45 6.40 0.20 12.30
C GLN A 45 7.89 -0.13 12.14
N PRO A 46 8.59 0.50 11.18
CA PRO A 46 10.02 0.25 10.96
C PRO A 46 10.83 0.35 12.26
N SER A 47 11.68 -0.64 12.49
CA SER A 47 12.56 -0.74 13.68
C SER A 47 11.83 -0.70 15.03
N ARG A 48 10.52 -1.00 15.06
CA ARG A 48 9.72 -1.05 16.29
C ARG A 48 9.00 -2.38 16.45
N TRP A 49 8.74 -2.73 17.70
CA TRP A 49 7.92 -3.88 18.06
C TRP A 49 6.44 -3.51 18.08
N ALA A 50 5.60 -4.43 17.64
CA ALA A 50 4.14 -4.33 17.76
C ALA A 50 3.55 -5.70 18.10
N VAL A 51 2.36 -5.69 18.73
CA VAL A 51 1.53 -6.89 18.82
C VAL A 51 0.63 -6.89 17.58
N ALA A 52 0.91 -7.77 16.65
CA ALA A 52 0.18 -7.89 15.39
C ALA A 52 -0.72 -9.14 15.44
N VAL A 53 -1.85 -9.14 14.74
CA VAL A 53 -2.84 -10.23 14.79
C VAL A 53 -3.21 -10.68 13.39
N TRP A 54 -3.20 -11.98 13.15
CA TRP A 54 -3.65 -12.55 11.88
C TRP A 54 -5.19 -12.58 11.81
N GLY A 55 -5.77 -11.96 10.80
CA GLY A 55 -7.23 -11.97 10.58
C GLY A 55 -7.75 -13.10 9.67
N GLY A 56 -6.84 -13.79 8.97
CA GLY A 56 -7.19 -14.77 7.95
C GLY A 56 -7.58 -16.14 8.51
N ASP A 57 -7.60 -17.15 7.63
CA ASP A 57 -7.94 -18.52 8.00
C ASP A 57 -6.82 -19.21 8.79
N ASP A 58 -7.19 -20.29 9.48
CA ASP A 58 -6.27 -21.13 10.25
C ASP A 58 -5.20 -21.79 9.37
N GLY A 59 -4.03 -22.05 9.94
CA GLY A 59 -2.93 -22.72 9.24
C GLY A 59 -2.32 -21.92 8.08
N ALA A 60 -2.52 -20.60 8.03
CA ALA A 60 -1.92 -19.76 7.00
C ALA A 60 -0.39 -19.77 7.11
N ASP A 61 0.33 -19.88 5.98
CA ASP A 61 1.80 -19.80 5.99
C ASP A 61 2.25 -18.47 6.61
N ALA A 62 3.17 -18.55 7.58
CA ALA A 62 3.57 -17.40 8.37
C ALA A 62 4.27 -16.31 7.52
N GLU A 63 5.10 -16.71 6.55
CA GLU A 63 5.78 -15.76 5.66
C GLU A 63 4.77 -15.00 4.79
N GLN A 64 3.79 -15.71 4.22
CA GLN A 64 2.72 -15.09 3.46
C GLN A 64 1.82 -14.19 4.30
N ALA A 65 1.49 -14.60 5.52
CA ALA A 65 0.72 -13.76 6.44
C ALA A 65 1.48 -12.47 6.77
N PHE A 66 2.77 -12.54 7.13
CA PHE A 66 3.58 -11.36 7.42
C PHE A 66 3.80 -10.45 6.20
N ALA A 67 3.85 -11.00 4.99
CA ALA A 67 3.95 -10.22 3.75
C ALA A 67 2.74 -9.30 3.52
N THR A 68 1.58 -9.56 4.17
CA THR A 68 0.43 -8.65 4.12
C THR A 68 0.68 -7.31 4.80
N CYS A 69 1.69 -7.20 5.68
CA CYS A 69 2.18 -5.93 6.21
C CYS A 69 2.99 -5.09 5.20
N GLY A 70 3.28 -5.65 4.03
CA GLY A 70 4.24 -5.13 3.05
C GLY A 70 5.51 -5.97 3.04
N GLY A 71 6.11 -6.13 1.86
CA GLY A 71 7.34 -6.90 1.70
C GLY A 71 8.47 -6.36 2.59
N GLY A 72 9.06 -7.23 3.42
CA GLY A 72 10.12 -6.87 4.37
C GLY A 72 9.66 -6.07 5.59
N ALA A 73 8.35 -5.87 5.78
CA ALA A 73 7.83 -5.12 6.93
C ALA A 73 8.02 -5.84 8.26
N VAL A 74 8.12 -7.18 8.27
CA VAL A 74 8.37 -7.98 9.47
C VAL A 74 9.71 -8.71 9.33
N LEU A 75 10.62 -8.53 10.29
CA LEU A 75 11.92 -9.21 10.33
C LEU A 75 11.93 -10.43 11.25
N ALA A 76 11.17 -10.34 12.33
CA ALA A 76 11.04 -11.41 13.31
C ALA A 76 9.65 -11.36 13.93
N ALA A 77 9.12 -12.51 14.29
CA ALA A 77 7.89 -12.61 15.07
C ALA A 77 8.04 -13.71 16.13
N TYR A 78 7.46 -13.48 17.30
CA TYR A 78 7.37 -14.46 18.37
C TYR A 78 5.93 -14.66 18.75
N ASP A 79 5.59 -15.91 19.02
CA ASP A 79 4.28 -16.31 19.48
C ASP A 79 4.44 -17.16 20.75
N LEU A 80 3.48 -17.00 21.65
CA LEU A 80 3.37 -17.77 22.87
C LEU A 80 2.03 -18.49 22.81
N ASP A 81 2.09 -19.80 22.63
CA ASP A 81 0.91 -20.66 22.71
C ASP A 81 0.28 -20.50 24.12
N PRO A 82 -0.97 -20.02 24.24
CA PRO A 82 -1.59 -19.77 25.53
C PRO A 82 -1.89 -21.05 26.32
N GLU A 83 -2.10 -22.18 25.65
CA GLU A 83 -2.42 -23.47 26.26
C GLU A 83 -1.15 -24.18 26.72
N THR A 84 -0.14 -24.25 25.85
CA THR A 84 1.09 -25.01 26.13
C THR A 84 2.21 -24.16 26.72
N GLN A 85 2.08 -22.84 26.68
CA GLN A 85 3.12 -21.87 27.07
C GLN A 85 4.43 -22.05 26.27
N THR A 86 4.33 -22.65 25.08
CA THR A 86 5.46 -22.88 24.19
C THR A 86 5.73 -21.61 23.38
N TRP A 87 7.00 -21.18 23.37
CA TRP A 87 7.44 -20.12 22.49
C TRP A 87 7.76 -20.65 21.10
N SER A 88 7.16 -20.02 20.10
CA SER A 88 7.51 -20.22 18.69
C SER A 88 8.07 -18.92 18.11
N ARG A 89 8.86 -19.04 17.04
CA ARG A 89 9.55 -17.89 16.43
C ARG A 89 9.63 -18.01 14.92
N TRP A 90 9.57 -16.87 14.25
CA TRP A 90 9.75 -16.75 12.80
C TRP A 90 10.75 -15.65 12.48
N PHE A 91 11.53 -15.84 11.42
CA PHE A 91 12.51 -14.90 10.90
C PHE A 91 12.50 -14.92 9.37
N ALA A 92 12.38 -13.75 8.73
CA ALA A 92 12.18 -13.61 7.28
C ALA A 92 13.18 -14.40 6.42
N ASP A 93 14.47 -14.37 6.80
CA ASP A 93 15.55 -14.97 6.00
C ASP A 93 16.23 -16.15 6.71
N GLN A 94 15.60 -16.72 7.74
CA GLN A 94 16.20 -17.76 8.57
C GLN A 94 15.22 -18.93 8.84
N PRO A 95 14.78 -19.67 7.80
CA PRO A 95 13.80 -20.74 7.94
C PRO A 95 14.33 -21.91 8.79
N ALA A 96 15.64 -22.19 8.74
CA ALA A 96 16.25 -23.29 9.50
C ALA A 96 16.13 -23.14 11.02
N ILE A 97 15.95 -21.91 11.51
CA ILE A 97 15.74 -21.62 12.93
C ILE A 97 14.34 -21.07 13.22
N SER A 98 13.44 -21.03 12.25
CA SER A 98 12.05 -20.63 12.46
C SER A 98 11.21 -21.85 12.85
N THR A 99 10.46 -21.73 13.94
CA THR A 99 9.57 -22.78 14.46
C THR A 99 8.09 -22.41 14.34
N LEU A 100 7.77 -21.13 14.14
CA LEU A 100 6.44 -20.64 13.79
C LEU A 100 6.32 -20.68 12.27
N SER A 101 5.66 -21.70 11.74
CA SER A 101 5.49 -21.91 10.29
C SER A 101 4.10 -21.53 9.79
N THR A 102 3.11 -21.56 10.67
CA THR A 102 1.73 -21.19 10.36
C THR A 102 1.16 -20.24 11.40
N LEU A 103 0.18 -19.44 10.99
CA LEU A 103 -0.65 -18.63 11.86
C LEU A 103 -2.10 -19.09 11.78
N ASP A 104 -2.72 -19.15 12.95
CA ASP A 104 -4.14 -19.43 13.09
C ASP A 104 -4.97 -18.15 13.16
N LYS A 105 -6.26 -18.27 12.87
CA LYS A 105 -7.19 -17.14 12.88
C LYS A 105 -7.21 -16.49 14.25
N TRP A 106 -7.05 -15.17 14.27
CA TRP A 106 -6.93 -14.36 15.48
C TRP A 106 -5.70 -14.65 16.35
N GLN A 107 -4.71 -15.37 15.83
CA GLN A 107 -3.44 -15.55 16.54
C GLN A 107 -2.67 -14.22 16.61
N GLY A 108 -2.24 -13.86 17.81
CA GLY A 108 -1.46 -12.66 18.08
C GLY A 108 0.03 -12.98 18.20
N VAL A 109 0.87 -12.15 17.58
CA VAL A 109 2.33 -12.28 17.62
C VAL A 109 2.99 -10.97 18.05
N ILE A 110 4.16 -11.08 18.65
CA ILE A 110 5.05 -9.95 18.92
C ILE A 110 6.01 -9.83 17.73
N ALA A 111 5.75 -8.87 16.85
CA ALA A 111 6.45 -8.68 15.57
C ALA A 111 7.41 -7.48 15.59
N LEU A 112 8.61 -7.66 15.02
CA LEU A 112 9.60 -6.61 14.81
C LEU A 112 9.53 -6.09 13.38
N GLY A 113 9.42 -4.76 13.26
CA GLY A 113 9.42 -4.07 11.98
C GLY A 113 10.78 -4.08 11.27
N GLY A 114 10.72 -4.13 9.93
CA GLY A 114 11.82 -3.89 9.00
C GLY A 114 12.66 -2.66 9.31
N ALA A 115 13.88 -2.60 8.78
CA ALA A 115 14.62 -1.34 8.76
C ALA A 115 13.84 -0.31 7.93
N GLU A 116 13.84 0.95 8.35
CA GLU A 116 13.32 2.03 7.52
C GLU A 116 14.20 2.09 6.26
N ALA A 117 13.57 2.00 5.08
CA ALA A 117 14.31 2.21 3.84
C ALA A 117 14.94 3.61 3.88
N PRO A 118 16.20 3.79 3.49
CA PRO A 118 16.81 5.11 3.48
C PRO A 118 15.95 6.03 2.62
N GLY A 119 15.43 7.10 3.25
CA GLY A 119 14.60 8.07 2.54
C GLY A 119 15.34 8.60 1.32
N THR A 120 14.65 8.66 0.18
CA THR A 120 15.18 9.35 -0.99
C THR A 120 15.48 10.79 -0.57
N PRO A 121 16.70 11.31 -0.78
CA PRO A 121 17.00 12.68 -0.39
C PRO A 121 16.03 13.62 -1.10
N THR A 122 15.28 14.41 -0.34
CA THR A 122 14.45 15.47 -0.91
C THR A 122 15.36 16.44 -1.67
N PRO A 123 15.10 16.72 -2.95
CA PRO A 123 15.91 17.68 -3.69
C PRO A 123 15.86 19.02 -2.96
N THR A 124 17.01 19.57 -2.61
CA THR A 124 17.11 20.92 -2.03
C THR A 124 16.59 21.91 -3.07
N PRO A 125 15.64 22.81 -2.72
CA PRO A 125 15.20 23.83 -3.68
C PRO A 125 16.39 24.67 -4.11
N SER A 126 16.54 24.87 -5.43
CA SER A 126 17.56 25.74 -5.99
C SER A 126 17.40 27.16 -5.41
N PRO A 127 18.50 27.85 -5.04
CA PRO A 127 18.40 29.24 -4.59
C PRO A 127 17.74 30.10 -5.67
N THR A 128 16.77 30.92 -5.27
CA THR A 128 16.16 31.94 -6.14
C THR A 128 17.21 32.97 -6.52
N PRO A 129 17.39 33.31 -7.82
CA PRO A 129 18.32 34.35 -8.21
C PRO A 129 17.94 35.68 -7.55
N THR A 130 18.92 36.36 -6.95
CA THR A 130 18.73 37.70 -6.38
C THR A 130 18.41 38.69 -7.50
N PRO A 131 17.36 39.52 -7.38
CA PRO A 131 17.06 40.53 -8.39
C PRO A 131 18.25 41.48 -8.53
N THR A 132 18.68 41.72 -9.78
CA THR A 132 19.72 42.70 -10.09
C THR A 132 19.18 44.10 -9.78
N PRO A 133 19.92 44.96 -9.06
CA PRO A 133 19.46 46.32 -8.79
C PRO A 133 19.28 47.08 -10.11
N THR A 134 18.12 47.73 -10.25
CA THR A 134 17.86 48.65 -11.36
C THR A 134 18.85 49.82 -11.29
N PRO A 135 19.52 50.20 -12.40
CA PRO A 135 20.41 51.35 -12.40
C PRO A 135 19.65 52.61 -12.02
N THR A 136 20.17 53.35 -11.03
CA THR A 136 19.67 54.68 -10.68
C THR A 136 19.83 55.61 -11.88
N PRO A 137 18.78 56.34 -12.31
CA PRO A 137 18.93 57.30 -13.40
C PRO A 137 19.97 58.37 -13.02
N THR A 138 20.90 58.63 -13.94
CA THR A 138 21.88 59.72 -13.79
C THR A 138 21.13 61.06 -13.71
N PRO A 139 21.41 61.92 -12.72
CA PRO A 139 20.81 63.26 -12.65
C PRO A 139 21.07 64.03 -13.95
N ALA A 140 20.02 64.62 -14.53
CA ALA A 140 20.17 65.57 -15.62
C ALA A 140 21.10 66.71 -15.16
N GLY A 141 22.14 66.99 -15.94
CA GLY A 141 23.07 68.07 -15.66
C GLY A 141 22.37 69.43 -15.56
N PRO A 142 23.01 70.42 -14.93
CA PRO A 142 22.45 71.76 -14.83
C PRO A 142 22.18 72.34 -16.23
N PRO A 143 21.06 73.06 -16.43
CA PRO A 143 20.80 73.72 -17.71
C PRO A 143 21.91 74.73 -17.99
N THR A 144 22.64 74.55 -19.08
CA THR A 144 23.58 75.55 -19.58
C THR A 144 22.81 76.57 -20.42
N THR A 145 22.72 77.80 -19.95
CA THR A 145 22.09 78.92 -20.67
C THR A 145 23.06 79.50 -21.69
N PHE A 146 22.69 79.53 -22.97
CA PHE A 146 23.39 80.27 -24.02
C PHE A 146 22.41 81.31 -24.61
N GLY A 147 22.67 82.60 -24.37
CA GLY A 147 21.85 83.70 -24.91
C GLY A 147 20.43 83.82 -24.29
N ASP A 148 19.62 84.71 -24.87
CA ASP A 148 18.31 85.17 -24.37
C ASP A 148 17.16 84.12 -24.47
N GLY A 149 17.44 82.84 -24.26
CA GLY A 149 16.43 81.79 -24.27
C GLY A 149 16.88 80.47 -23.65
N THR A 150 15.98 79.81 -22.91
CA THR A 150 16.20 78.48 -22.31
C THR A 150 15.91 77.40 -23.33
N HIS A 151 16.92 76.62 -23.74
CA HIS A 151 16.76 75.48 -24.64
C HIS A 151 17.26 74.19 -23.96
N VAL A 152 16.48 73.11 -24.04
CA VAL A 152 16.89 71.77 -23.59
C VAL A 152 17.68 71.11 -24.72
N VAL A 153 19.00 70.98 -24.54
CA VAL A 153 19.85 70.23 -25.47
C VAL A 153 19.81 68.75 -25.08
N GLY A 154 19.17 67.93 -25.91
CA GLY A 154 19.23 66.47 -25.81
C GLY A 154 20.65 65.98 -26.11
N THR A 155 21.09 64.95 -25.40
CA THR A 155 22.45 64.37 -25.42
C THR A 155 22.84 63.66 -26.73
N ASP A 156 22.12 63.89 -27.82
CA ASP A 156 22.11 62.99 -28.99
C ASP A 156 22.94 63.53 -30.18
N ILE A 157 23.69 64.62 -29.99
CA ILE A 157 24.58 65.16 -31.03
C ILE A 157 25.91 64.41 -30.96
N ALA A 158 26.04 63.34 -31.76
CA ALA A 158 27.32 62.70 -32.02
C ALA A 158 28.23 63.63 -32.86
N PRO A 159 29.54 63.73 -32.57
CA PRO A 159 30.47 64.48 -33.42
C PRO A 159 30.58 63.84 -34.80
N GLY A 160 30.47 64.65 -35.84
CA GLY A 160 30.86 64.29 -37.21
C GLY A 160 32.37 64.35 -37.41
#